data_AF-A0A7G9WD47-F1
#
_entry.id   AF-A0A7G9WD47-F1
#
_cell.length_a   1.000
_cell.length_b   1.000
_cell.length_c   1.000
_cell.angle_alpha   90.00
_cell.angle_beta   90.00
_cell.angle_gamma   90.00
#
_symmetry.space_group_name_H-M   'P 1'
#
loop_
_entity.id
_entity.type
_entity.pdbx_description
1 polymer ?
#
loop_
_entity_poly.entity_id
_entity_poly.type
_entity_poly.pdbx_seq_one_letter_code
_entity_poly.pdbx_strand_id
1 'polypeptide(L)' 'MAVRGIDVEGVTHLINYDIPEDAESYIHRIGRTGRIGNLGTAVTLVTPKDADALAVIERRIKGF' A
#
# COMPACT_ATOMS: atom_id res chain seq x y z
N MET A 1 4.94 -16.22 3.14
CA MET A 1 4.03 -16.26 4.30
C MET A 1 2.87 -15.30 4.01
N ALA A 2 1.64 -15.68 4.39
CA ALA A 2 0.35 -15.15 3.92
C ALA A 2 0.13 -15.27 2.39
N VAL A 3 -0.32 -16.47 1.98
CA VAL A 3 -0.79 -16.79 0.63
C VAL A 3 -2.21 -16.24 0.47
N ARG A 4 -2.42 -15.45 -0.59
CA ARG A 4 -3.71 -15.10 -1.23
C ARG A 4 -4.95 -15.07 -0.31
N GLY A 5 -5.38 -13.85 0.03
CA GLY A 5 -6.81 -13.51 0.10
C GLY A 5 -7.60 -14.09 1.26
N ILE A 6 -7.20 -13.81 2.51
CA ILE A 6 -8.26 -13.54 3.49
C ILE A 6 -8.88 -12.22 3.04
N ASP A 7 -10.07 -12.29 2.43
CA ASP A 7 -10.89 -11.11 2.19
C ASP A 7 -11.40 -10.64 3.55
N VAL A 8 -10.57 -9.83 4.21
CA VAL A 8 -10.95 -9.16 5.45
C VAL A 8 -11.81 -7.97 5.02
N GLU A 9 -13.13 -8.13 5.09
CA GLU A 9 -14.04 -7.00 4.91
C GLU A 9 -13.82 -5.95 6.03
N GLY A 10 -13.92 -4.67 5.68
CA GLY A 10 -13.90 -3.58 6.66
C GLY A 10 -12.52 -3.15 7.17
N VAL A 11 -11.42 -3.46 6.48
CA VAL A 11 -10.09 -2.96 6.87
C VAL A 11 -10.05 -1.44 6.76
N THR A 12 -9.94 -0.76 7.90
CA THR A 12 -9.85 0.70 7.98
C THR A 12 -8.41 1.21 7.88
N HIS A 13 -7.45 0.38 8.27
CA HIS A 13 -6.03 0.72 8.29
C HIS A 13 -5.21 -0.41 7.68
N LEU A 14 -4.36 -0.07 6.71
CA LEU A 14 -3.39 -0.96 6.11
C LEU A 14 -1.98 -0.46 6.39
N ILE A 15 -1.12 -1.32 6.91
CA ILE A 15 0.26 -0.97 7.24
C ILE A 15 1.20 -1.87 6.44
N ASN A 16 1.96 -1.29 5.52
CA ASN A 16 3.09 -1.94 4.90
C ASN A 16 4.29 -1.84 5.83
N TYR A 17 4.70 -2.96 6.40
CA TYR A 17 5.87 -3.01 7.30
C TYR A 17 7.18 -2.77 6.54
N ASP A 18 7.29 -3.33 5.33
CA ASP A 18 8.37 -3.07 4.39
C ASP A 18 7.81 -2.38 3.14
N ILE A 19 8.61 -1.52 2.53
CA ILE A 19 8.25 -0.86 1.28
C ILE A 19 7.97 -1.91 0.19
N PRO A 20 6.88 -1.78 -0.59
CA PRO A 20 6.67 -2.63 -1.77
C PRO A 20 7.79 -2.44 -2.81
N GLU A 21 8.10 -3.50 -3.55
CA GLU A 21 9.17 -3.50 -4.55
C GLU A 21 8.85 -2.60 -5.76
N ASP A 22 7.56 -2.40 -6.02
CA ASP A 22 7.06 -1.61 -7.14
C ASP A 22 5.71 -0.96 -6.81
N ALA A 23 5.29 -0.04 -7.69
CA ALA A 23 4.07 0.73 -7.51
C ALA A 23 2.77 -0.08 -7.73
N GLU A 24 2.77 -1.10 -8.57
CA GLU A 24 1.62 -1.96 -8.82
C GLU A 24 1.34 -2.84 -7.60
N SER A 25 2.38 -3.42 -7.02
CA SER A 25 2.39 -4.11 -5.74
C SER A 25 1.87 -3.20 -4.62
N TYR A 26 2.28 -1.94 -4.57
CA TYR A 26 1.74 -0.97 -3.61
C TYR A 26 0.23 -0.76 -3.81
N ILE A 27 -0.23 -0.48 -5.03
CA ILE A 27 -1.65 -0.26 -5.35
C ILE A 27 -2.50 -1.48 -4.97
N HIS A 28 -2.05 -2.68 -5.31
CA HIS A 28 -2.73 -3.93 -4.97
C HIS A 28 -2.84 -4.17 -3.46
N ARG A 29 -1.85 -3.74 -2.67
CA ARG A 29 -1.91 -3.82 -1.21
C ARG A 29 -2.90 -2.80 -0.65
N ILE A 30 -2.79 -1.52 -1.01
CA ILE A 30 -3.65 -0.47 -0.44
C ILE A 30 -5.12 -0.62 -0.85
N GLY A 31 -5.42 -1.28 -1.96
CA GLY A 31 -6.79 -1.60 -2.40
C GLY A 31 -7.60 -2.50 -1.45
N ARG A 32 -7.00 -2.92 -0.31
CA ARG A 32 -7.69 -3.64 0.76
C ARG A 32 -8.39 -2.72 1.77
N THR A 33 -8.12 -1.42 1.75
CA THR A 33 -8.81 -0.41 2.57
C THR A 33 -9.55 0.61 1.70
N GLY A 34 -10.41 1.47 2.28
CA GLY A 34 -11.02 2.58 1.56
C GLY A 34 -12.04 2.19 0.48
N ARG A 35 -12.86 1.15 0.73
CA ARG A 35 -13.97 0.76 -0.16
C ARG A 35 -15.08 1.81 -0.13
N ILE A 36 -15.88 1.91 -1.21
CA ILE A 36 -16.92 2.92 -1.44
C ILE A 36 -17.73 3.19 -0.16
N GLY A 37 -17.75 4.46 0.27
CA GLY A 37 -18.48 4.92 1.46
C GLY A 37 -17.68 4.88 2.77
N ASN A 38 -16.48 4.29 2.79
CA ASN A 38 -15.59 4.26 3.95
C ASN A 38 -14.22 4.85 3.63
N LEU A 39 -13.73 5.74 4.48
CA LEU A 39 -12.35 6.22 4.42
C LEU A 39 -11.40 5.11 4.89
N GLY A 40 -10.31 4.93 4.16
CA GLY A 40 -9.24 3.99 4.50
C GLY A 40 -7.91 4.71 4.62
N THR A 41 -7.07 4.26 5.56
CA THR A 41 -5.72 4.80 5.73
C THR A 41 -4.70 3.74 5.38
N ALA A 42 -3.78 4.06 4.47
CA ALA A 42 -2.62 3.24 4.19
C ALA A 42 -1.35 3.93 4.71
N VAL A 43 -0.55 3.21 5.49
CA VAL A 43 0.74 3.66 6.01
C VAL A 43 1.81 2.71 5.53
N THR A 44 2.93 3.23 5.03
CA THR A 44 4.10 2.43 4.67
C THR A 44 5.27 2.88 5.52
N LEU A 45 5.88 1.94 6.25
CA LEU A 45 7.11 2.20 6.97
C LEU A 45 8.27 2.14 5.99
N VAL A 46 9.15 3.13 6.06
CA VAL A 46 10.31 3.27 5.17
C VAL A 46 11.55 3.58 5.99
N THR A 47 12.68 3.12 5.49
CA THR A 47 14.01 3.41 6.01
C THR A 47 14.80 4.23 4.97
N PRO A 48 15.93 4.85 5.33
CA PRO A 48 16.70 5.66 4.38
C PRO A 48 17.15 4.91 3.10
N LYS A 49 17.36 3.59 3.18
CA LYS A 49 17.72 2.75 2.01
C LYS A 49 16.57 2.58 1.00
N ASP A 50 15.34 2.91 1.39
CA ASP A 50 14.14 2.72 0.57
C ASP A 50 13.81 3.94 -0.30
N ALA A 51 14.69 4.96 -0.31
CA ALA A 51 14.45 6.24 -0.98
C ALA A 51 14.14 6.10 -2.48
N ASP A 52 14.85 5.23 -3.19
CA ASP A 52 14.64 5.02 -4.63
C ASP A 52 13.28 4.38 -4.92
N ALA A 53 12.94 3.33 -4.17
CA ALA A 53 11.66 2.64 -4.27
C ALA A 53 10.50 3.59 -3.90
N LEU A 54 10.66 4.40 -2.85
CA LEU A 54 9.69 5.42 -2.46
C LEU A 54 9.47 6.42 -3.60
N ALA A 55 10.54 6.92 -4.21
CA ALA A 55 10.44 7.88 -5.31
C ALA A 55 9.72 7.28 -6.54
N VAL A 56 9.93 6.00 -6.84
CA VAL A 56 9.20 5.29 -7.91
C VAL A 56 7.70 5.22 -7.59
N ILE A 57 7.35 4.81 -6.37
CA ILE A 57 5.95 4.68 -5.93
C ILE A 57 5.26 6.06 -5.94
N GLU A 58 5.90 7.09 -5.36
CA GLU A 58 5.34 8.44 -5.31
C GLU A 58 5.09 9.02 -6.71
N ARG A 59 6.04 8.88 -7.63
CA ARG A 59 5.87 9.36 -9.01
C ARG A 59 4.68 8.69 -9.68
N ARG A 60 4.47 7.39 -9.44
CA ARG A 60 3.33 6.67 -10.01
C ARG A 60 2.00 7.17 -9.45
N ILE A 61 1.92 7.42 -8.15
CA ILE A 61 0.70 7.87 -7.47
C ILE A 61 0.36 9.32 -7.83
N LYS A 62 1.35 10.24 -7.80
CA LYS A 62 1.14 11.65 -8.14
C LYS A 62 0.80 11.88 -9.61
N GLY A 63 1.02 10.89 -10.47
CA GLY A 63 0.66 10.93 -11.89
C GLY A 63 -0.77 10.48 -12.21
N PHE A 64 -1.55 10.06 -11.22
CA PHE A 64 -2.99 9.84 -11.31
C PHE A 64 -3.74 11.04 -10.72
#